data_AF-A0A1I7UYB9-F1
#
_entry.id   AF-A0A1I7UYB9-F1
#
_cell.length_a   1.000
_cell.length_b   1.000
_cell.length_c   1.000
_cell.angle_alpha   90.00
_cell.angle_beta   90.00
_cell.angle_gamma   90.00
#
_symmetry.space_group_name_H-M   'P 1'
#
loop_
_entity.id
_entity.type
_entity.pdbx_description
1 polymer ?
#
loop_
_entity_poly.entity_id
_entity_poly.type
_entity_poly.pdbx_seq_one_letter_code
_entity_poly.pdbx_strand_id
1 'polypeptide(L)'
;MFEGQFNGVTTNRADYDQKQGERSGIIRGATDSQLFSGPFSGQTTNKSDYDPKQGERSGIIRGPPGSQLFTGQFNGQTTNKADYDQKQAERVGILRGPQSTDMFSGPFNGTTTNKADYDQKQGEKSGIMRGPSNTEMFSGPFNGTTTNKSDFDRKQVKSNHPSTFHFSSFQADRQRPRAQQSGRLSAGPCCTVHPPWPYSRIG
;
A
#
# COMPACT_ATOMS: atom_id res chain seq x y z
N MET A 1 116.66 153.98 28.18
CA MET A 1 116.08 152.74 28.75
C MET A 1 114.69 152.59 28.16
N PHE A 2 114.37 151.45 27.55
CA PHE A 2 112.99 151.09 27.21
C PHE A 2 112.83 149.58 27.37
N GLU A 3 112.08 149.18 28.40
CA GLU A 3 111.64 147.81 28.65
C GLU A 3 110.30 147.58 27.92
N GLY A 4 110.26 146.55 27.09
CA GLY A 4 109.03 146.00 26.51
C GLY A 4 108.77 144.60 27.10
N GLN A 5 107.51 144.30 27.42
CA GLN A 5 107.09 143.02 28.01
C GLN A 5 107.42 141.83 27.09
N PHE A 6 108.07 140.81 27.68
CA PHE A 6 108.36 139.55 27.01
C PHE A 6 107.15 138.60 27.12
N ASN A 7 106.63 138.15 25.98
CA ASN A 7 105.40 137.35 25.87
C ASN A 7 105.60 135.83 26.09
N GLY A 8 106.83 135.37 26.40
CA GLY A 8 107.10 134.04 26.96
C GLY A 8 106.81 132.82 26.07
N VAL A 9 106.16 132.99 24.92
CA VAL A 9 105.86 131.90 23.98
C VAL A 9 107.03 131.76 23.02
N THR A 10 107.77 130.66 23.16
CA THR A 10 108.84 130.33 22.23
C THR A 10 108.26 129.95 20.87
N THR A 11 109.00 130.21 19.79
CA THR A 11 108.62 129.81 18.42
C THR A 11 108.22 128.35 18.35
N ASN A 12 108.95 127.47 19.04
CA ASN A 12 108.63 126.05 19.12
C ASN A 12 107.22 125.76 19.68
N ARG A 13 106.80 126.49 20.72
CA ARG A 13 105.45 126.36 21.31
C ARG A 13 104.36 126.88 20.38
N ALA A 14 104.66 127.92 19.59
CA ALA A 14 103.75 128.49 18.62
C ALA A 14 103.59 127.61 17.36
N ASP A 15 104.68 126.98 16.91
CA ASP A 15 104.72 126.26 15.63
C ASP A 15 104.27 124.80 15.73
N TYR A 16 104.37 124.18 16.92
CA TYR A 16 104.10 122.76 17.14
C TYR A 16 102.92 122.54 18.08
N ASP A 17 101.74 122.99 17.65
CA ASP A 17 100.46 122.62 18.26
C ASP A 17 100.03 121.22 17.81
N GLN A 18 99.19 120.55 18.62
CA GLN A 18 98.73 119.20 18.30
C GLN A 18 97.78 119.23 17.09
N LYS A 19 98.22 118.71 15.96
CA LYS A 19 97.38 118.53 14.77
C LYS A 19 96.67 117.17 14.82
N GLN A 20 95.35 117.14 14.60
CA GLN A 20 94.64 115.88 14.32
C GLN A 20 94.73 115.57 12.83
N GLY A 21 95.33 114.43 12.48
CA GLY A 21 95.35 113.91 11.11
C GLY A 21 94.11 113.05 10.83
N GLU A 22 93.49 113.23 9.67
CA GLU A 22 92.43 112.34 9.21
C GLU A 22 92.98 110.94 8.89
N ARG A 23 92.19 109.89 9.13
CA ARG A 23 92.55 108.53 8.74
C ARG A 23 92.26 108.36 7.25
N SER A 24 93.24 107.88 6.48
CA SER A 24 93.06 107.53 5.07
C SER A 24 91.92 106.52 4.90
N GLY A 25 91.00 106.79 3.97
CA GLY A 25 89.85 105.93 3.68
C GLY A 25 90.25 104.54 3.16
N ILE A 26 89.37 103.56 3.36
CA ILE A 26 89.55 102.19 2.86
C ILE A 26 89.31 102.19 1.34
N ILE A 27 90.33 101.83 0.55
CA ILE A 27 90.17 101.58 -0.89
C ILE A 27 89.69 100.15 -1.09
N ARG A 28 88.43 99.97 -1.51
CA ARG A 28 87.90 98.65 -1.94
C ARG A 28 88.06 98.53 -3.45
N GLY A 29 88.73 97.47 -3.92
CA GLY A 29 88.83 97.15 -5.34
C GLY A 29 87.47 96.79 -5.95
N ALA A 30 87.34 96.91 -7.28
CA ALA A 30 86.10 96.57 -7.99
C ALA A 30 85.69 95.11 -7.71
N THR A 31 84.47 94.91 -7.20
CA THR A 31 83.96 93.61 -6.73
C THR A 31 83.36 92.74 -7.84
N ASP A 32 83.51 93.11 -9.11
CA ASP A 32 82.90 92.36 -10.22
C ASP A 32 83.95 91.69 -11.11
N SER A 33 84.51 90.61 -10.59
CA SER A 33 85.28 89.65 -11.38
C SER A 33 84.34 88.71 -12.14
N GLN A 34 83.63 89.21 -13.16
CA GLN A 34 82.96 88.36 -14.16
C GLN A 34 84.02 87.81 -15.14
N LEU A 35 84.89 86.93 -14.64
CA LEU A 35 86.05 86.41 -15.37
C LEU A 35 85.72 85.36 -16.43
N PHE A 36 84.47 84.90 -16.51
CA PHE A 36 84.06 83.89 -17.48
C PHE A 36 82.77 84.32 -18.18
N SER A 37 82.92 85.02 -19.31
CA SER A 37 81.84 85.20 -20.28
C SER A 37 82.25 84.55 -21.60
N GLY A 38 81.42 83.66 -22.11
CA GLY A 38 81.62 82.93 -23.36
C GLY A 38 80.41 82.05 -23.66
N PRO A 39 80.12 81.75 -24.93
CA PRO A 39 78.98 80.93 -25.29
C PRO A 39 79.15 79.50 -24.74
N PHE A 40 78.16 79.02 -24.00
CA PHE A 40 78.11 77.63 -23.51
C PHE A 40 77.56 76.70 -24.61
N SER A 41 78.33 75.69 -25.00
CA SER A 41 77.82 74.60 -25.84
C SER A 41 77.25 73.49 -24.97
N GLY A 42 75.92 73.44 -24.85
CA GLY A 42 75.19 72.44 -24.06
C GLY A 42 74.92 71.12 -24.81
N GLN A 43 75.68 70.84 -25.87
CA GLN A 43 75.59 69.60 -26.62
C GLN A 43 76.39 68.51 -25.92
N THR A 44 75.73 67.42 -25.58
CA THR A 44 76.35 66.22 -25.02
C THR A 44 76.34 65.12 -26.07
N THR A 45 77.28 64.19 -25.99
CA THR A 45 77.33 63.02 -26.89
C THR A 45 76.01 62.25 -26.89
N ASN A 46 75.36 62.12 -25.74
CA ASN A 46 74.04 61.48 -25.67
C ASN A 46 72.98 62.22 -26.53
N LYS A 47 72.96 63.56 -26.50
CA LYS A 47 72.01 64.35 -27.29
C LYS A 47 72.31 64.30 -28.79
N SER A 48 73.57 64.13 -29.20
CA SER A 48 73.94 64.03 -30.62
C SER A 48 73.78 62.62 -31.19
N ASP A 49 73.98 61.60 -30.36
CA ASP A 49 74.13 60.23 -30.85
C ASP A 49 72.80 59.46 -30.82
N TYR A 50 71.83 59.93 -30.03
CA TYR A 50 70.55 59.24 -29.80
C TYR A 50 69.34 60.08 -30.22
N ASP A 51 69.17 60.24 -31.52
CA ASP A 51 67.93 60.75 -32.09
C ASP A 51 66.84 59.66 -32.14
N PRO A 52 65.55 60.03 -31.98
CA PRO A 52 64.44 59.10 -32.12
C PRO A 52 64.36 58.58 -33.57
N LYS A 53 64.64 57.28 -33.76
CA LYS A 53 64.52 56.61 -35.06
C LYS A 53 63.09 56.08 -35.24
N GLN A 54 62.42 56.45 -36.34
CA GLN A 54 61.20 55.76 -36.77
C GLN A 54 61.59 54.49 -37.53
N GLY A 55 61.22 53.32 -36.99
CA GLY A 55 61.35 52.05 -37.68
C GLY A 55 60.12 51.76 -38.53
N GLU A 56 60.32 51.35 -39.78
CA GLU A 56 59.23 50.83 -40.62
C GLU A 56 58.70 49.51 -40.05
N ARG A 57 57.37 49.32 -40.09
CA ARG A 57 56.78 48.03 -39.75
C ARG A 57 57.10 47.05 -40.86
N SER A 58 57.71 45.92 -40.53
CA SER A 58 57.90 44.81 -41.47
C SER A 58 56.55 44.38 -42.06
N GLY A 59 56.51 44.29 -43.39
CA GLY A 59 55.31 43.89 -44.13
C GLY A 59 54.86 42.47 -43.77
N ILE A 60 53.56 42.19 -43.92
CA ILE A 60 52.99 40.87 -43.68
C ILE A 60 53.49 39.91 -44.78
N ILE A 61 54.28 38.91 -44.41
CA ILE A 61 54.64 37.81 -45.31
C ILE A 61 53.44 36.88 -45.41
N ARG A 62 52.75 36.87 -46.56
CA ARG A 62 51.71 35.88 -46.88
C ARG A 62 52.33 34.78 -47.73
N GLY A 63 52.12 33.52 -47.35
CA GLY A 63 52.51 32.37 -48.18
C GLY A 63 51.77 32.37 -49.53
N PRO A 64 52.26 31.61 -50.53
CA PRO A 64 51.65 31.56 -51.85
C PRO A 64 50.17 31.16 -51.77
N PRO A 65 49.24 31.86 -52.46
CA PRO A 65 47.84 31.50 -52.46
C PRO A 65 47.66 30.16 -53.19
N GLY A 66 47.12 29.17 -52.49
CA GLY A 66 46.75 27.88 -53.08
C GLY A 66 47.74 26.74 -52.82
N SER A 67 48.11 26.50 -51.56
CA SER A 67 48.67 25.18 -51.21
C SER A 67 47.60 24.12 -51.48
N GLN A 68 47.78 23.34 -52.55
CA GLN A 68 46.95 22.16 -52.81
C GLN A 68 47.13 21.19 -51.64
N LEU A 69 46.14 21.18 -50.75
CA LEU A 69 46.07 20.20 -49.68
C LEU A 69 45.81 18.84 -50.33
N PHE A 70 46.56 17.83 -49.88
CA PHE A 70 46.61 16.47 -50.45
C PHE A 70 45.27 16.00 -51.06
N THR A 71 45.28 15.74 -52.37
CA THR A 71 44.13 15.23 -53.14
C THR A 71 44.17 13.70 -53.27
N GLY A 72 44.43 12.99 -52.17
CA GLY A 72 44.45 11.52 -52.15
C GLY A 72 43.12 10.94 -51.70
N GLN A 73 42.72 9.79 -52.26
CA GLN A 73 41.57 9.04 -51.73
C GLN A 73 41.91 8.49 -50.34
N PHE A 74 41.07 8.77 -49.36
CA PHE A 74 41.20 8.21 -48.01
C PHE A 74 40.56 6.82 -47.95
N ASN A 75 41.39 5.79 -47.71
CA ASN A 75 40.87 4.47 -47.40
C ASN A 75 40.53 4.38 -45.89
N GLY A 76 39.27 4.64 -45.56
CA GLY A 76 38.74 4.62 -44.18
C GLY A 76 38.39 3.24 -43.65
N GLN A 77 38.91 2.16 -44.24
CA GLN A 77 38.73 0.80 -43.74
C GLN A 77 39.71 0.53 -42.59
N THR A 78 39.16 0.31 -41.41
CA THR A 78 39.92 -0.12 -40.22
C THR A 78 39.78 -1.62 -40.05
N THR A 79 40.72 -2.26 -39.35
CA THR A 79 40.65 -3.70 -39.03
C THR A 79 39.34 -4.06 -38.34
N ASN A 80 38.89 -3.24 -37.38
CA ASN A 80 37.60 -3.46 -36.71
C ASN A 80 36.41 -3.50 -37.69
N LYS A 81 36.33 -2.54 -38.63
CA LYS A 81 35.27 -2.52 -39.65
C LYS A 81 35.32 -3.71 -40.60
N ALA A 82 36.51 -4.23 -40.88
CA ALA A 82 36.70 -5.38 -41.76
C ALA A 82 36.39 -6.72 -41.05
N ASP A 83 36.76 -6.82 -39.77
CA ASP A 83 36.75 -8.10 -39.04
C ASP A 83 35.43 -8.34 -38.29
N TYR A 84 34.67 -7.28 -37.94
CA TYR A 84 33.46 -7.36 -37.14
C TYR A 84 32.22 -6.86 -37.89
N ASP A 85 31.87 -7.54 -38.97
CA ASP A 85 30.59 -7.37 -39.66
C ASP A 85 29.44 -8.11 -38.95
N GLN A 86 28.21 -7.69 -39.22
CA GLN A 86 27.03 -8.34 -38.65
C GLN A 86 26.87 -9.75 -39.21
N LYS A 87 27.24 -10.76 -38.41
CA LYS A 87 26.98 -12.17 -38.75
C LYS A 87 25.55 -12.55 -38.38
N GLN A 88 24.79 -13.11 -39.31
CA GLN A 88 23.51 -13.76 -38.99
C GLN A 88 23.80 -15.15 -38.42
N ALA A 89 23.44 -15.35 -37.15
CA ALA A 89 23.50 -16.66 -36.52
C ALA A 89 22.18 -17.42 -36.78
N GLU A 90 22.29 -18.69 -37.15
CA GLU A 90 21.12 -19.56 -37.23
C GLU A 90 20.50 -19.76 -35.84
N ARG A 91 19.17 -19.67 -35.75
CA ARG A 91 18.47 -19.99 -34.51
C ARG A 91 18.55 -21.49 -34.28
N VAL A 92 19.25 -21.89 -33.21
CA VAL A 92 19.24 -23.28 -32.74
C VAL A 92 17.79 -23.70 -32.51
N GLY A 93 17.36 -24.76 -33.20
CA GLY A 93 16.00 -25.27 -33.13
C GLY A 93 15.62 -25.60 -31.69
N ILE A 94 14.43 -25.15 -31.27
CA ILE A 94 13.89 -25.49 -29.96
C ILE A 94 13.52 -26.97 -29.99
N LEU A 95 14.24 -27.79 -29.24
CA LEU A 95 13.84 -29.17 -28.96
C LEU A 95 12.59 -29.14 -28.06
N ARG A 96 11.41 -29.11 -28.67
CA ARG A 96 10.16 -29.31 -27.94
C ARG A 96 9.99 -30.80 -27.70
N GLY A 97 9.85 -31.20 -26.43
CA GLY A 97 9.46 -32.55 -26.06
C GLY A 97 8.10 -32.94 -26.67
N PRO A 98 7.75 -34.24 -26.67
CA PRO A 98 6.52 -34.72 -27.26
C PRO A 98 5.31 -33.93 -26.72
N GLN A 99 4.50 -33.39 -27.65
CA GLN A 99 3.25 -32.69 -27.36
C GLN A 99 2.14 -33.70 -27.02
N SER A 100 2.38 -34.62 -26.07
CA SER A 100 1.34 -35.57 -25.66
C SER A 100 0.60 -35.02 -24.44
N THR A 101 -0.65 -34.61 -24.64
CA THR A 101 -1.59 -34.24 -23.58
C THR A 101 -2.11 -35.44 -22.78
N ASP A 102 -1.82 -36.67 -23.23
CA ASP A 102 -2.40 -37.90 -22.68
C ASP A 102 -1.54 -38.50 -21.56
N MET A 103 -1.07 -37.68 -20.62
CA MET A 103 -0.34 -38.20 -19.44
C MET A 103 -1.25 -38.93 -18.44
N PHE A 104 -2.57 -38.74 -18.52
CA PHE A 104 -3.52 -39.30 -17.57
C PHE A 104 -4.66 -40.01 -18.30
N SER A 105 -4.41 -41.25 -18.74
CA SER A 105 -5.46 -42.17 -19.20
C SER A 105 -5.59 -43.34 -18.23
N GLY A 106 -6.82 -43.63 -17.82
CA GLY A 106 -7.14 -44.70 -16.87
C GLY A 106 -8.51 -44.50 -16.23
N PRO A 107 -9.18 -45.57 -15.76
CA PRO A 107 -10.47 -45.45 -15.09
C PRO A 107 -10.30 -44.70 -13.76
N PHE A 108 -11.09 -43.66 -13.55
CA PHE A 108 -11.14 -42.91 -12.29
C PHE A 108 -12.06 -43.62 -11.28
N ASN A 109 -11.53 -44.02 -10.11
CA ASN A 109 -12.36 -44.48 -9.00
C ASN A 109 -12.73 -43.28 -8.10
N GLY A 110 -13.93 -42.75 -8.29
CA GLY A 110 -14.48 -41.61 -7.54
C GLY A 110 -15.21 -41.98 -6.24
N THR A 111 -15.08 -43.22 -5.77
CA THR A 111 -15.73 -43.67 -4.53
C THR A 111 -14.90 -43.26 -3.34
N THR A 112 -15.40 -42.31 -2.55
CA THR A 112 -14.78 -41.90 -1.30
C THR A 112 -15.20 -42.85 -0.17
N THR A 113 -14.39 -42.95 0.88
CA THR A 113 -14.70 -43.72 2.09
C THR A 113 -16.08 -43.36 2.65
N ASN A 114 -16.43 -42.07 2.67
CA ASN A 114 -17.75 -41.63 3.12
C ASN A 114 -18.90 -42.18 2.25
N LYS A 115 -18.73 -42.16 0.91
CA LYS A 115 -19.72 -42.72 -0.02
C LYS A 115 -19.84 -44.24 0.09
N ALA A 116 -18.76 -44.94 0.45
CA ALA A 116 -18.77 -46.39 0.62
C ALA A 116 -19.39 -46.81 1.96
N ASP A 117 -19.16 -46.03 3.01
CA ASP A 117 -19.50 -46.44 4.38
C ASP A 117 -20.90 -45.98 4.82
N TYR A 118 -21.41 -44.87 4.28
CA TYR A 118 -22.66 -44.23 4.73
C TYR A 118 -23.78 -44.29 3.69
N ASP A 119 -24.18 -45.50 3.32
CA ASP A 119 -25.39 -45.71 2.53
C ASP A 119 -26.66 -45.62 3.40
N GLN A 120 -27.76 -45.16 2.79
CA GLN A 120 -29.07 -45.16 3.43
C GLN A 120 -29.51 -46.61 3.72
N LYS A 121 -29.43 -47.04 4.99
CA LYS A 121 -29.96 -48.34 5.43
C LYS A 121 -31.44 -48.19 5.79
N GLN A 122 -32.29 -49.04 5.21
CA GLN A 122 -33.68 -49.16 5.68
C GLN A 122 -33.69 -50.05 6.93
N GLY A 123 -34.02 -49.46 8.08
CA GLY A 123 -34.20 -50.20 9.32
C GLY A 123 -35.52 -50.96 9.32
N GLU A 124 -35.50 -52.21 9.76
CA GLU A 124 -36.73 -52.97 10.00
C GLU A 124 -37.54 -52.34 11.13
N LYS A 125 -38.84 -52.14 10.90
CA LYS A 125 -39.75 -51.65 11.95
C LYS A 125 -39.99 -52.80 12.93
N SER A 126 -39.64 -52.62 14.20
CA SER A 126 -39.96 -53.60 15.23
C SER A 126 -41.47 -53.82 15.32
N GLY A 127 -41.87 -55.08 15.41
CA GLY A 127 -43.27 -55.47 15.55
C GLY A 127 -43.84 -54.99 16.89
N ILE A 128 -45.10 -54.54 16.89
CA ILE A 128 -45.82 -54.19 18.12
C ILE A 128 -46.23 -55.50 18.81
N MET A 129 -45.70 -55.77 20.01
CA MET A 129 -46.17 -56.89 20.83
C MET A 129 -47.56 -56.57 21.38
N ARG A 130 -48.58 -57.28 20.90
CA ARG A 130 -49.95 -57.23 21.45
C ARG A 130 -50.18 -58.42 22.36
N GLY A 131 -50.82 -58.20 23.51
CA GLY A 131 -51.24 -59.26 24.43
C GLY A 131 -52.27 -60.21 23.79
N PRO A 132 -52.56 -61.37 24.43
CA PRO A 132 -53.49 -62.36 23.88
C PRO A 132 -54.86 -61.73 23.60
N SER A 133 -55.33 -61.88 22.37
CA SER A 133 -56.52 -61.19 21.86
C SER A 133 -57.84 -61.69 22.43
N ASN A 134 -57.86 -62.85 23.10
CA ASN A 134 -59.05 -63.42 23.75
C ASN A 134 -58.71 -63.81 25.18
N THR A 135 -59.07 -62.96 26.15
CA THR A 135 -59.02 -63.32 27.56
C THR A 135 -60.44 -63.73 27.99
N GLU A 136 -60.72 -65.03 27.99
CA GLU A 136 -61.93 -65.59 28.63
C GLU A 136 -61.73 -65.50 30.16
N MET A 137 -61.93 -64.31 30.74
CA MET A 137 -61.61 -64.04 32.15
C MET A 137 -62.58 -64.69 33.14
N PHE A 138 -63.75 -65.15 32.71
CA PHE A 138 -64.77 -65.69 33.60
C PHE A 138 -65.47 -66.88 32.94
N SER A 139 -64.97 -68.09 33.20
CA SER A 139 -65.68 -69.34 32.88
C SER A 139 -66.00 -70.09 34.17
N GLY A 140 -67.28 -70.40 34.36
CA GLY A 140 -67.81 -71.10 35.54
C GLY A 140 -69.33 -70.99 35.64
N PRO A 141 -70.03 -71.98 36.24
CA PRO A 141 -71.48 -71.93 36.39
C PRO A 141 -71.87 -70.82 37.37
N PHE A 142 -72.71 -69.88 36.94
CA PHE A 142 -73.27 -68.85 37.81
C PHE A 142 -74.45 -69.40 38.62
N ASN A 143 -74.33 -69.41 39.95
CA ASN A 143 -75.46 -69.73 40.82
C ASN A 143 -76.27 -68.45 41.13
N GLY A 144 -77.39 -68.27 40.44
CA GLY A 144 -78.22 -67.06 40.47
C GLY A 144 -79.42 -67.10 41.42
N THR A 145 -79.39 -67.92 42.47
CA THR A 145 -80.48 -67.96 43.46
C THR A 145 -80.36 -66.81 44.46
N THR A 146 -81.32 -65.88 44.45
CA THR A 146 -81.41 -64.80 45.44
C THR A 146 -82.21 -65.26 46.67
N THR A 147 -81.94 -64.66 47.83
CA THR A 147 -82.66 -64.94 49.09
C THR A 147 -84.17 -64.78 48.95
N ASN A 148 -84.65 -63.77 48.20
CA ASN A 148 -86.09 -63.62 47.95
C ASN A 148 -86.67 -64.85 47.22
N LYS A 149 -85.94 -65.35 46.21
CA LYS A 149 -86.37 -66.50 45.41
C LYS A 149 -86.36 -67.80 46.21
N SER A 150 -85.52 -67.94 47.24
CA SER A 150 -85.52 -69.11 48.13
C SER A 150 -86.58 -69.02 49.23
N ASP A 151 -86.88 -67.81 49.71
CA ASP A 151 -87.65 -67.66 50.95
C ASP A 151 -89.15 -67.58 50.70
N PHE A 152 -89.56 -67.04 49.54
CA PHE A 152 -90.95 -66.79 49.20
C PHE A 152 -91.51 -67.79 48.18
N ASP A 153 -91.52 -69.06 48.55
CA ASP A 153 -92.25 -70.09 47.81
C ASP A 153 -93.76 -70.02 48.09
N ARG A 154 -94.57 -70.38 47.08
CA ARG A 154 -96.04 -70.49 47.23
C ARG A 154 -96.39 -71.47 48.36
N LYS A 155 -96.80 -70.94 49.51
CA LYS A 155 -97.30 -71.76 50.62
C LYS A 155 -98.76 -72.14 50.38
N GLN A 156 -99.09 -73.42 50.55
CA GLN A 156 -100.47 -73.89 50.53
C GLN A 156 -101.16 -73.52 51.85
N VAL A 157 -102.25 -72.77 51.78
CA VAL A 157 -103.05 -72.43 52.96
C VAL A 157 -103.99 -73.59 53.25
N LYS A 158 -103.95 -74.14 54.47
CA LYS A 158 -104.96 -75.11 54.92
C LYS A 158 -106.26 -74.34 55.17
N SER A 159 -107.26 -74.54 54.32
CA SER A 159 -108.60 -73.96 54.48
C SER A 159 -109.36 -74.71 55.58
N ASN A 160 -109.69 -74.04 56.68
CA ASN A 160 -110.47 -74.62 57.79
C ASN A 160 -111.99 -74.39 57.63
N HIS A 161 -112.50 -74.43 56.39
CA HIS A 161 -113.93 -74.39 56.13
C HIS A 161 -114.36 -75.65 55.36
N PRO A 162 -115.44 -76.33 55.80
CA PRO A 162 -115.97 -77.49 55.11
C PRO A 162 -116.83 -77.01 53.95
N SER A 163 -116.19 -76.65 52.84
CA SER A 163 -116.90 -76.16 51.66
C SER A 163 -116.74 -77.18 50.53
N THR A 164 -117.71 -78.11 50.50
CA THR A 164 -118.21 -78.73 49.29
C THR A 164 -118.46 -77.65 48.26
N PHE A 165 -117.73 -77.67 47.14
CA PHE A 165 -118.27 -77.44 45.79
C PHE A 165 -117.14 -77.73 44.80
N HIS A 166 -117.35 -78.76 43.99
CA HIS A 166 -116.46 -79.17 42.91
C HIS A 166 -116.52 -78.16 41.77
N PHE A 167 -115.36 -77.69 41.31
CA PHE A 167 -115.22 -77.18 39.95
C PHE A 167 -113.88 -77.64 39.36
N SER A 168 -113.99 -78.43 38.30
CA SER A 168 -112.87 -78.92 37.49
C SER A 168 -112.24 -77.77 36.70
N SER A 169 -110.92 -77.70 36.81
CA SER A 169 -110.03 -76.81 36.09
C SER A 169 -109.91 -77.16 34.60
N PHE A 170 -109.81 -76.16 33.72
CA PHE A 170 -109.04 -76.24 32.47
C PHE A 170 -108.55 -74.81 32.13
N GLN A 171 -107.31 -74.43 32.47
CA GLN A 171 -106.00 -74.67 31.85
C GLN A 171 -105.59 -73.52 30.92
N ALA A 172 -104.49 -72.87 31.30
CA ALA A 172 -103.96 -71.63 30.77
C ALA A 172 -103.32 -71.78 29.39
N ASP A 173 -103.20 -70.68 28.65
CA ASP A 173 -102.12 -70.55 27.68
C ASP A 173 -101.63 -69.10 27.56
N ARG A 174 -100.39 -68.84 28.00
CA ARG A 174 -99.66 -67.59 27.74
C ARG A 174 -98.35 -67.96 27.06
N GLN A 175 -98.38 -68.04 25.74
CA GLN A 175 -97.18 -68.02 24.91
C GLN A 175 -96.98 -66.59 24.40
N ARG A 176 -95.85 -65.95 24.74
CA ARG A 176 -95.29 -64.85 23.95
C ARG A 176 -93.80 -65.12 23.71
N PRO A 177 -93.33 -65.13 22.46
CA PRO A 177 -91.92 -65.20 22.16
C PRO A 177 -91.24 -63.84 22.35
N ARG A 178 -89.98 -63.88 22.80
CA ARG A 178 -89.09 -62.71 22.98
C ARG A 178 -88.31 -62.48 21.70
N ALA A 179 -88.50 -61.33 21.05
CA ALA A 179 -87.61 -60.83 20.01
C ALA A 179 -86.40 -60.14 20.67
N GLN A 180 -85.19 -60.33 20.13
CA GLN A 180 -84.08 -59.41 20.37
C GLN A 180 -83.47 -58.95 19.06
N GLN A 181 -83.74 -57.67 18.79
CA GLN A 181 -82.98 -56.77 17.94
C GLN A 181 -81.57 -56.61 18.51
N SER A 182 -80.58 -56.43 17.65
CA SER A 182 -79.90 -55.13 17.48
C SER A 182 -78.55 -55.34 16.80
N GLY A 183 -78.39 -54.72 15.62
CA GLY A 183 -77.09 -54.50 15.01
C GLY A 183 -76.48 -53.15 15.38
N ARG A 184 -75.49 -52.76 14.55
CA ARG A 184 -74.83 -51.45 14.38
C ARG A 184 -73.60 -51.20 15.28
N LEU A 185 -72.51 -50.57 14.85
CA LEU A 185 -72.10 -49.95 13.57
C LEU A 185 -70.57 -49.72 13.59
N SER A 186 -69.96 -49.74 12.41
CA SER A 186 -68.58 -49.36 12.13
C SER A 186 -68.45 -47.83 11.96
N ALA A 187 -67.37 -47.24 12.46
CA ALA A 187 -67.01 -45.84 12.25
C ALA A 187 -65.74 -45.74 11.39
N GLY A 188 -65.86 -45.09 10.22
CA GLY A 188 -64.76 -44.77 9.31
C GLY A 188 -64.09 -43.41 9.59
N PRO A 189 -63.00 -43.06 8.89
CA PRO A 189 -62.01 -42.07 9.33
C PRO A 189 -62.30 -40.65 8.83
N CYS A 190 -61.87 -39.65 9.61
CA CYS A 190 -61.93 -38.23 9.26
C CYS A 190 -60.57 -37.71 8.77
N CYS A 191 -60.63 -37.15 7.57
CA CYS A 191 -60.03 -35.87 7.18
C CYS A 191 -58.65 -35.87 6.48
N THR A 192 -58.74 -35.58 5.18
CA THR A 192 -57.72 -35.20 4.20
C THR A 192 -57.32 -33.72 4.35
N VAL A 193 -56.03 -33.41 4.19
CA VAL A 193 -55.52 -32.02 4.06
C VAL A 193 -54.76 -31.90 2.73
N HIS A 194 -55.12 -30.89 1.94
CA HIS A 194 -54.60 -30.59 0.59
C HIS A 194 -53.25 -29.83 0.61
N PRO A 195 -52.47 -29.85 -0.49
CA PRO A 195 -51.19 -29.14 -0.60
C PRO A 195 -51.33 -27.69 -1.10
N PRO A 196 -50.37 -26.78 -0.83
CA PRO A 196 -50.36 -25.43 -1.41
C PRO A 196 -49.64 -25.35 -2.78
N TRP A 197 -50.16 -24.46 -3.64
CA TRP A 197 -49.74 -24.18 -5.04
C TRP A 197 -48.41 -23.39 -5.16
N PRO A 198 -47.77 -23.34 -6.35
CA PRO A 198 -46.37 -22.91 -6.52
C PRO A 198 -46.20 -21.40 -6.75
N TYR A 199 -45.06 -20.85 -6.31
CA TYR A 199 -44.63 -19.47 -6.60
C TYR A 199 -43.96 -19.37 -7.98
N SER A 200 -44.43 -18.40 -8.77
CA SER A 200 -43.95 -18.04 -10.11
C SER A 200 -42.56 -17.39 -10.09
N ARG A 201 -41.74 -17.79 -11.06
CA ARG A 201 -40.45 -17.18 -11.45
C ARG A 201 -40.72 -15.91 -12.27
N ILE A 202 -40.20 -14.77 -11.83
CA ILE A 202 -40.14 -13.52 -12.62
C ILE A 202 -38.72 -13.40 -13.20
N GLY A 203 -38.65 -12.99 -14.47
CA GLY A 203 -37.43 -12.91 -15.27
C GLY A 203 -36.59 -11.66 -15.05
#